data_AF-A0A9E3HVN2-F1
#
_entry.id   AF-A0A9E3HVN2-F1
#
_cell.length_a   1.000
_cell.length_b   1.000
_cell.length_c   1.000
_cell.angle_alpha   90.00
_cell.angle_beta   90.00
_cell.angle_gamma   90.00
#
_symmetry.space_group_name_H-M   'P 1'
#
loop_
_entity.id
_entity.type
_entity.pdbx_description
1 polymer ?
#
loop_
_entity_poly.entity_id
_entity_poly.type
_entity_poly.pdbx_seq_one_letter_code
_entity_poly.pdbx_strand_id
1 'polypeptide(L)'
;MSGKIFDLPELNNEPDAPPEVVEKAAKVEIIAMDIDGVLTDGHTWQLDNGEQLLCFSVQDGVALNLCRYVGVKLVVLSGRNLPAARIRMERFPIDEMRLSCIDKAAAMKEISAKHGVAMARISFIGDDMIDLPLMKLVGLPVAVPNAIPEVLAAAVWVPVRPGGEGAVRELITLVLKARRLYVQAVQNYLGDH
;
A
#
# COMPACT_ATOMS: atom_id res chain seq x y z
N MET A 1 -10.90 -26.33 -25.48
CA MET A 1 -12.10 -26.29 -24.60
C MET A 1 -12.34 -24.83 -24.25
N SER A 2 -13.37 -24.20 -24.81
CA SER A 2 -13.73 -22.82 -24.49
C SER A 2 -14.27 -22.78 -23.07
N GLY A 3 -13.39 -22.49 -22.11
CA GLY A 3 -13.78 -22.24 -20.73
C GLY A 3 -14.76 -21.07 -20.72
N LYS A 4 -15.93 -21.28 -20.12
CA LYS A 4 -16.91 -20.24 -19.86
C LYS A 4 -16.20 -19.09 -19.16
N ILE A 5 -16.05 -17.97 -19.85
CA ILE A 5 -15.71 -16.69 -19.23
C ILE A 5 -16.89 -16.41 -18.31
N PHE A 6 -16.66 -16.45 -17.00
CA PHE A 6 -17.63 -15.97 -16.03
C PHE A 6 -18.06 -14.56 -16.45
N ASP A 7 -19.36 -14.24 -16.40
CA ASP A 7 -19.84 -12.85 -16.51
C ASP A 7 -19.31 -12.09 -15.28
N LEU A 8 -18.04 -11.70 -15.35
CA LEU A 8 -17.43 -10.81 -14.39
C LEU A 8 -18.15 -9.46 -14.51
N PRO A 9 -18.36 -8.74 -13.39
CA PRO A 9 -18.75 -7.34 -13.49
C PRO A 9 -17.79 -6.62 -14.42
N GLU A 10 -18.30 -5.66 -15.19
CA GLU A 10 -17.51 -4.93 -16.17
C GLU A 10 -16.31 -4.25 -15.47
N LEU A 11 -15.13 -4.84 -15.63
CA LEU A 11 -13.89 -4.30 -15.07
C LEU A 11 -13.54 -3.03 -15.84
N ASN A 12 -13.33 -1.93 -15.12
CA ASN A 12 -12.96 -0.65 -15.72
C ASN A 12 -11.73 -0.03 -15.05
N ASN A 13 -11.14 0.93 -15.76
CA ASN A 13 -10.05 1.78 -15.28
C ASN A 13 -10.57 3.16 -14.85
N GLU A 14 -11.78 3.23 -14.30
CA GLU A 14 -12.37 4.49 -13.80
C GLU A 14 -12.08 4.62 -12.30
N PRO A 15 -11.17 5.52 -11.90
CA PRO A 15 -10.82 5.70 -10.50
C PRO A 15 -11.97 6.37 -9.73
N ASP A 16 -12.16 5.95 -8.49
CA ASP A 16 -13.17 6.47 -7.58
C ASP A 16 -12.50 7.40 -6.54
N ALA A 17 -12.10 8.58 -6.98
CA ALA A 17 -11.47 9.61 -6.15
C ALA A 17 -11.62 11.00 -6.81
N PRO A 18 -11.46 12.10 -6.04
CA PRO A 18 -11.47 13.45 -6.59
C PRO A 18 -10.41 13.65 -7.71
N PRO A 19 -10.67 14.49 -8.73
CA PRO A 19 -9.78 14.66 -9.89
C PRO A 19 -8.32 14.98 -9.54
N GLU A 20 -8.08 15.82 -8.54
CA GLU A 20 -6.75 16.20 -8.06
C GLU A 20 -5.99 15.04 -7.42
N VAL A 21 -6.70 14.12 -6.77
CA VAL A 21 -6.14 12.88 -6.23
C VAL A 21 -5.80 11.93 -7.38
N VAL A 22 -6.70 11.80 -8.36
CA VAL A 22 -6.49 10.97 -9.55
C VAL A 22 -5.26 11.42 -10.34
N GLU A 23 -5.06 12.73 -10.51
CA GLU A 23 -3.90 13.28 -11.22
C GLU A 23 -2.57 12.91 -10.53
N LYS A 24 -2.54 12.92 -9.20
CA LYS A 24 -1.38 12.48 -8.42
C LYS A 24 -1.18 10.97 -8.51
N ALA A 25 -2.25 10.19 -8.34
CA ALA A 25 -2.23 8.73 -8.41
C ALA A 25 -1.74 8.23 -9.78
N ALA A 26 -2.10 8.91 -10.87
CA ALA A 26 -1.64 8.58 -12.22
C ALA A 26 -0.11 8.67 -12.41
N LYS A 27 0.59 9.42 -11.55
CA LYS A 27 2.06 9.61 -11.61
C LYS A 27 2.81 8.59 -10.75
N VAL A 28 2.12 7.83 -9.90
CA VAL A 28 2.72 6.96 -8.87
C VAL A 28 3.40 5.73 -9.49
N GLU A 29 4.66 5.52 -9.18
CA GLU A 29 5.47 4.36 -9.58
C GLU A 29 5.82 3.44 -8.41
N ILE A 30 5.94 4.01 -7.20
CA ILE A 30 6.19 3.28 -5.96
C ILE A 30 5.04 3.54 -4.99
N ILE A 31 4.50 2.49 -4.39
CA ILE A 31 3.61 2.57 -3.23
C ILE A 31 4.39 2.08 -2.02
N ALA A 32 4.68 3.01 -1.10
CA ALA A 32 5.30 2.74 0.18
C ALA A 32 4.23 2.68 1.28
N MET A 33 4.38 1.78 2.24
CA MET A 33 3.35 1.49 3.24
C MET A 33 4.00 1.30 4.61
N ASP A 34 3.35 1.83 5.66
CA ASP A 34 3.56 1.29 7.01
C ASP A 34 2.93 -0.11 7.16
N ILE A 35 3.32 -0.80 8.23
CA ILE A 35 2.75 -2.08 8.64
C ILE A 35 1.68 -1.87 9.70
N ASP A 36 2.09 -1.49 10.91
CA ASP A 36 1.21 -1.43 12.06
C ASP A 36 0.21 -0.28 11.87
N GLY A 37 -1.09 -0.52 12.05
CA GLY A 37 -2.12 0.50 11.85
C GLY A 37 -2.52 0.75 10.39
N VAL A 38 -1.76 0.23 9.43
CA VAL A 38 -2.02 0.38 7.98
C VAL A 38 -2.29 -0.96 7.29
N LEU A 39 -1.31 -1.86 7.25
CA LEU A 39 -1.50 -3.24 6.78
C LEU A 39 -2.14 -4.12 7.87
N THR A 40 -2.10 -3.66 9.12
CA THR A 40 -2.80 -4.22 10.28
C THR A 40 -3.81 -3.23 10.84
N ASP A 41 -4.63 -3.70 11.77
CA ASP A 41 -5.64 -2.91 12.50
C ASP A 41 -5.04 -2.07 13.65
N GLY A 42 -3.71 -1.96 13.74
CA GLY A 42 -3.00 -1.22 14.79
C GLY A 42 -2.88 -1.96 16.12
N HIS A 43 -3.48 -3.15 16.25
CA HIS A 43 -3.40 -3.94 17.47
C HIS A 43 -2.26 -4.95 17.41
N THR A 44 -1.61 -5.18 18.56
CA THR A 44 -0.66 -6.27 18.75
C THR A 44 -1.08 -7.14 19.91
N TRP A 45 -1.29 -8.41 19.66
CA TRP A 45 -1.69 -9.37 20.70
C TRP A 45 -0.43 -10.00 21.29
N GLN A 46 -0.18 -9.74 22.57
CA GLN A 46 0.97 -10.27 23.29
C GLN A 46 0.64 -11.64 23.90
N LEU A 47 1.45 -12.65 23.58
CA LEU A 47 1.37 -13.98 24.17
C LEU A 47 2.26 -14.07 25.42
N ASP A 48 1.96 -15.05 26.28
CA ASP A 48 2.67 -15.31 27.54
C ASP A 48 4.12 -15.77 27.34
N ASN A 49 4.44 -16.33 26.18
CA ASN A 49 5.78 -16.70 25.74
C ASN A 49 6.61 -15.54 25.17
N GLY A 50 6.05 -14.32 25.11
CA GLY A 50 6.72 -13.15 24.55
C GLY A 50 6.47 -12.91 23.05
N GLU A 51 5.84 -13.86 22.33
CA GLU A 51 5.50 -13.68 20.92
C GLU A 51 4.34 -12.70 20.72
N GLN A 52 4.24 -12.17 19.50
CA GLN A 52 3.20 -11.22 19.13
C GLN A 52 2.47 -11.67 17.86
N LEU A 53 1.13 -11.57 17.90
CA LEU A 53 0.27 -11.83 16.76
C LEU A 53 -0.19 -10.50 16.15
N LEU A 54 -0.22 -10.48 14.82
CA LEU A 54 -0.70 -9.38 14.00
C LEU A 54 -1.80 -9.88 13.07
N CYS A 55 -2.86 -9.09 12.90
CA CYS A 55 -3.93 -9.37 11.95
C CYS A 55 -3.69 -8.60 10.65
N PHE A 56 -3.82 -9.26 9.50
CA PHE A 56 -3.65 -8.66 8.18
C PHE A 56 -4.86 -8.94 7.30
N SER A 57 -5.21 -7.98 6.45
CA SER A 57 -6.25 -8.18 5.44
C SER A 57 -5.81 -9.17 4.36
N VAL A 58 -6.68 -10.12 4.03
CA VAL A 58 -6.53 -10.95 2.83
C VAL A 58 -6.76 -10.13 1.57
N GLN A 59 -7.66 -9.14 1.62
CA GLN A 59 -8.00 -8.31 0.47
C GLN A 59 -6.86 -7.37 0.07
N ASP A 60 -6.12 -6.84 1.04
CA ASP A 60 -4.87 -6.12 0.80
C ASP A 60 -3.84 -7.04 0.17
N GLY A 61 -3.73 -8.27 0.66
CA GLY A 61 -2.85 -9.29 0.08
C GLY A 61 -3.10 -9.55 -1.41
N VAL A 62 -4.37 -9.64 -1.83
CA VAL A 62 -4.72 -9.76 -3.25
C VAL A 62 -4.27 -8.52 -4.03
N ALA A 63 -4.50 -7.32 -3.50
CA ALA A 63 -4.09 -6.06 -4.14
C ALA A 63 -2.56 -5.98 -4.35
N LEU A 64 -1.79 -6.34 -3.31
CA LEU A 64 -0.32 -6.40 -3.39
C LEU A 64 0.13 -7.34 -4.51
N ASN A 65 -0.55 -8.48 -4.67
CA ASN A 65 -0.26 -9.40 -5.76
C ASN A 65 -0.60 -8.86 -7.14
N LEU A 66 -1.60 -7.97 -7.29
CA LEU A 66 -1.89 -7.36 -8.60
C LEU A 66 -0.71 -6.53 -9.13
N CYS A 67 0.06 -5.89 -8.24
CA CYS A 67 1.18 -5.02 -8.63
C CYS A 67 2.27 -5.76 -9.42
N ARG A 68 2.46 -7.07 -9.21
CA ARG A 68 3.48 -7.88 -9.94
C ARG A 68 3.24 -7.91 -11.45
N TYR A 69 1.99 -7.75 -11.89
CA TYR A 69 1.62 -7.87 -13.30
C TYR A 69 1.80 -6.58 -14.11
N VAL A 70 1.99 -5.45 -13.42
CA VAL A 70 1.90 -4.11 -14.04
C VAL A 70 3.00 -3.14 -13.60
N GLY A 71 4.03 -3.65 -12.93
CA GLY A 71 5.27 -2.91 -12.68
C GLY A 71 5.14 -1.73 -11.72
N VAL A 72 4.11 -1.72 -10.86
CA VAL A 72 4.05 -0.79 -9.71
C VAL A 72 4.87 -1.41 -8.58
N LYS A 73 5.84 -0.66 -8.08
CA LYS A 73 6.74 -1.14 -7.03
C LYS A 73 6.13 -1.02 -5.65
N LEU A 74 6.43 -1.99 -4.79
CA LEU A 74 5.92 -2.04 -3.43
C LEU A 74 7.06 -1.90 -2.43
N VAL A 75 6.89 -0.99 -1.47
CA VAL A 75 7.86 -0.73 -0.41
C VAL A 75 7.17 -0.83 0.94
N VAL A 76 7.82 -1.48 1.90
CA VAL A 76 7.33 -1.59 3.29
C VAL A 76 8.35 -0.95 4.22
N LEU A 77 7.90 0.00 5.04
CA LEU A 77 8.71 0.70 6.04
C LEU A 77 8.06 0.54 7.40
N SER A 78 8.72 -0.11 8.35
CA SER A 78 8.21 -0.23 9.73
C SER A 78 9.27 0.18 10.73
N GLY A 79 8.85 0.92 11.76
CA GLY A 79 9.67 1.24 12.93
C GLY A 79 10.02 0.01 13.76
N ARG A 80 9.32 -1.11 13.55
CA ARG A 80 9.46 -2.35 14.29
C ARG A 80 10.07 -3.45 13.42
N ASN A 81 10.64 -4.46 14.05
CA ASN A 81 11.14 -5.67 13.39
C ASN A 81 10.55 -6.90 14.06
N LEU A 82 9.33 -7.24 13.65
CA LEU A 82 8.60 -8.40 14.17
C LEU A 82 8.74 -9.57 13.19
N PRO A 83 9.01 -10.79 13.69
CA PRO A 83 9.02 -11.99 12.84
C PRO A 83 7.71 -12.19 12.07
N ALA A 84 6.56 -11.99 12.71
CA ALA A 84 5.24 -12.15 12.08
C ALA A 84 5.06 -11.22 10.87
N ALA A 85 5.46 -9.96 11.00
CA ALA A 85 5.39 -8.97 9.92
C ALA A 85 6.31 -9.35 8.74
N ARG A 86 7.56 -9.73 9.04
CA ARG A 86 8.53 -10.18 8.03
C ARG A 86 8.00 -11.38 7.23
N ILE A 87 7.60 -12.44 7.93
CA ILE A 87 7.08 -13.68 7.33
C ILE A 87 5.86 -13.38 6.45
N ARG A 88 4.98 -12.47 6.88
CA ARG A 88 3.81 -12.08 6.10
C ARG A 88 4.20 -11.35 4.82
N MET A 89 5.09 -10.35 4.91
CA MET A 89 5.49 -9.52 3.78
C MET A 89 6.29 -10.28 2.72
N GLU A 90 7.09 -11.27 3.13
CA GLU A 90 7.86 -12.14 2.22
C GLU A 90 6.98 -12.99 1.27
N ARG A 91 5.67 -13.07 1.53
CA ARG A 91 4.70 -13.76 0.64
C ARG A 91 4.26 -12.91 -0.55
N PHE A 92 4.56 -11.61 -0.54
CA PHE A 92 4.10 -10.64 -1.52
C PHE A 92 5.28 -10.13 -2.35
N PRO A 93 5.02 -9.58 -3.55
CA PRO A 93 6.06 -9.02 -4.43
C PRO A 93 6.55 -7.65 -3.90
N ILE A 94 7.13 -7.62 -2.71
CA ILE A 94 7.68 -6.42 -2.09
C ILE A 94 9.09 -6.17 -2.64
N ASP A 95 9.29 -5.04 -3.32
CA ASP A 95 10.59 -4.67 -3.90
C ASP A 95 11.61 -4.28 -2.81
N GLU A 96 11.16 -3.62 -1.75
CA GLU A 96 11.99 -3.21 -0.62
C GLU A 96 11.24 -3.30 0.71
N MET A 97 11.90 -3.88 1.71
CA MET A 97 11.40 -3.90 3.08
C MET A 97 12.48 -3.35 4.01
N ARG A 98 12.14 -2.33 4.80
CA ARG A 98 12.99 -1.74 5.84
C ARG A 98 12.27 -1.85 7.19
N LEU A 99 12.83 -2.68 8.06
CA LEU A 99 12.37 -2.90 9.44
C LEU A 99 13.32 -2.21 10.41
N SER A 100 12.87 -1.95 11.64
CA SER A 100 13.59 -1.08 12.59
C SER A 100 13.90 0.30 12.01
N CYS A 101 13.02 0.81 11.14
CA CYS A 101 13.19 2.04 10.38
C CYS A 101 12.31 3.16 10.97
N ILE A 102 12.87 3.92 11.92
CA ILE A 102 12.18 5.07 12.52
C ILE A 102 12.22 6.29 11.59
N ASP A 103 13.37 6.58 10.97
CA ASP A 103 13.48 7.65 9.97
C ASP A 103 13.06 7.15 8.58
N LYS A 104 11.74 7.02 8.40
CA LYS A 104 11.13 6.59 7.13
C LYS A 104 11.43 7.57 5.99
N ALA A 105 11.62 8.86 6.29
CA ALA A 105 11.92 9.89 5.30
C ALA A 105 13.33 9.71 4.71
N ALA A 106 14.34 9.46 5.54
CA ALA A 106 15.69 9.15 5.07
C ALA A 106 15.71 7.83 4.27
N ALA A 107 15.11 6.77 4.80
CA ALA A 107 15.04 5.48 4.12
C ALA A 107 14.36 5.59 2.75
N MET A 108 13.27 6.36 2.64
CA MET A 108 12.59 6.52 1.36
C MET A 108 13.40 7.32 0.34
N LYS A 109 14.21 8.30 0.77
CA LYS A 109 15.13 9.01 -0.13
C LYS A 109 16.18 8.06 -0.72
N GLU A 110 16.72 7.15 0.08
CA GLU A 110 17.66 6.13 -0.39
C GLU A 110 17.00 5.19 -1.41
N ILE A 111 15.78 4.72 -1.11
CA ILE A 111 15.01 3.85 -2.00
C ILE A 111 14.64 4.58 -3.29
N SER A 112 14.20 5.84 -3.20
CA SER A 112 13.92 6.73 -4.33
C SER A 112 15.14 6.85 -5.25
N ALA A 113 16.32 7.11 -4.69
CA ALA A 113 17.57 7.18 -5.45
C ALA A 113 17.93 5.82 -6.09
N LYS A 114 17.83 4.71 -5.34
CA LYS A 114 18.12 3.36 -5.83
C LYS A 114 17.26 2.97 -7.03
N HIS A 115 15.98 3.32 -7.00
CA HIS A 115 15.05 2.99 -8.09
C HIS A 115 14.96 4.06 -9.19
N GLY A 116 15.62 5.21 -9.03
CA GLY A 116 15.53 6.31 -9.98
C GLY A 116 14.14 6.94 -10.07
N VAL A 117 13.34 6.83 -9.00
CA VAL A 117 11.96 7.34 -8.94
C VAL A 117 11.93 8.57 -8.06
N ALA A 118 11.54 9.72 -8.60
CA ALA A 118 11.43 10.96 -7.82
C ALA A 118 10.37 10.83 -6.71
N MET A 119 10.59 11.45 -5.55
CA MET A 119 9.64 11.44 -4.42
C MET A 119 8.22 11.87 -4.82
N ALA A 120 8.08 12.80 -5.77
CA ALA A 120 6.80 13.26 -6.33
C ALA A 120 6.02 12.17 -7.12
N ARG A 121 6.64 11.02 -7.41
CA ARG A 121 6.04 9.85 -8.07
C ARG A 121 5.89 8.68 -7.10
N ILE A 122 5.94 8.95 -5.80
CA ILE A 122 5.77 7.97 -4.74
C ILE A 122 4.45 8.27 -4.03
N SER A 123 3.71 7.20 -3.71
CA SER A 123 2.63 7.25 -2.73
C SER A 123 3.12 6.68 -1.42
N PHE A 124 2.73 7.26 -0.29
CA PHE A 124 2.97 6.67 1.03
C PHE A 124 1.68 6.66 1.85
N ILE A 125 1.38 5.53 2.49
CA ILE A 125 0.25 5.35 3.40
C ILE A 125 0.73 5.07 4.83
N GLY A 126 0.30 5.91 5.78
CA GLY A 126 0.69 5.89 7.19
C GLY A 126 -0.49 6.16 8.14
N ASP A 127 -0.24 6.07 9.45
CA ASP A 127 -1.24 6.26 10.50
C ASP A 127 -0.79 7.07 11.72
N ASP A 128 0.53 7.19 11.99
CA ASP A 128 1.03 7.81 13.23
C ASP A 128 2.17 8.85 13.01
N MET A 129 2.59 9.54 14.07
CA MET A 129 3.51 10.68 14.06
C MET A 129 4.82 10.45 13.28
N ILE A 130 5.35 9.23 13.33
CA ILE A 130 6.62 8.88 12.67
C ILE A 130 6.51 8.91 11.13
N ASP A 131 5.30 8.93 10.59
CA ASP A 131 5.01 8.96 9.16
C ASP A 131 5.01 10.38 8.57
N LEU A 132 4.69 11.38 9.39
CA LEU A 132 4.54 12.77 8.96
C LEU A 132 5.76 13.30 8.18
N PRO A 133 7.03 13.04 8.58
CA PRO A 133 8.17 13.50 7.81
C PRO A 133 8.21 12.94 6.38
N LEU A 134 7.81 11.69 6.18
CA LEU A 134 7.77 11.06 4.85
C LEU A 134 6.57 11.55 4.04
N MET A 135 5.40 11.66 4.66
CA MET A 135 4.18 12.16 4.00
C MET A 135 4.40 13.54 3.35
N LYS A 136 5.17 14.42 4.00
CA LYS A 136 5.50 15.75 3.46
C LYS A 136 6.36 15.74 2.19
N LEU A 137 7.02 14.62 1.88
CA LEU A 137 7.97 14.52 0.77
C LEU A 137 7.38 13.84 -0.47
N VAL A 138 6.39 12.97 -0.30
CA VAL A 138 5.84 12.15 -1.39
C VAL A 138 4.80 12.89 -2.23
N GLY A 139 4.57 12.42 -3.45
CA GLY A 139 3.61 13.04 -4.38
C GLY A 139 2.14 12.82 -4.00
N LEU A 140 1.87 11.67 -3.39
CA LEU A 140 0.55 11.25 -2.89
C LEU A 140 0.67 10.74 -1.44
N PRO A 141 0.62 11.63 -0.44
CA PRO A 141 0.50 11.21 0.96
C PRO A 141 -0.93 10.74 1.24
N VAL A 142 -1.04 9.58 1.88
CA VAL A 142 -2.30 8.93 2.21
C VAL A 142 -2.30 8.60 3.70
N ALA A 143 -3.42 8.80 4.36
CA ALA A 143 -3.64 8.36 5.73
C ALA A 143 -4.78 7.37 5.76
N VAL A 144 -4.70 6.33 6.59
CA VAL A 144 -5.86 5.47 6.89
C VAL A 144 -6.89 6.21 7.76
N PRO A 145 -8.19 5.86 7.70
CA PRO A 145 -9.22 6.44 8.55
C PRO A 145 -8.94 6.38 10.07
N ASN A 146 -8.25 5.33 10.53
CA ASN A 146 -7.88 5.15 11.95
C ASN A 146 -6.59 5.90 12.34
N ALA A 147 -6.02 6.71 11.45
CA ALA A 147 -4.85 7.52 11.73
C ALA A 147 -5.16 8.63 12.73
N ILE A 148 -4.12 9.12 13.39
CA ILE A 148 -4.24 10.28 14.28
C ILE A 148 -4.61 11.57 13.49
N PRO A 149 -5.22 12.58 14.14
CA PRO A 149 -5.67 13.80 13.46
C PRO A 149 -4.60 14.52 12.65
N GLU A 150 -3.37 14.55 13.14
CA GLU A 150 -2.23 15.21 12.48
C GLU A 150 -1.85 14.53 11.17
N VAL A 151 -1.96 13.19 11.13
CA VAL A 151 -1.67 12.37 9.95
C VAL A 151 -2.80 12.50 8.92
N LEU A 152 -4.06 12.49 9.37
CA LEU A 152 -5.21 12.80 8.52
C LEU A 152 -5.10 14.20 7.90
N ALA A 153 -4.69 15.21 8.67
CA ALA A 153 -4.52 16.58 8.20
C ALA A 153 -3.37 16.72 7.18
N ALA A 154 -2.37 15.84 7.22
CA ALA A 154 -1.25 15.83 6.28
C ALA A 154 -1.55 15.04 4.98
N ALA A 155 -2.61 14.24 4.96
CA ALA A 155 -2.95 13.41 3.82
C ALA A 155 -3.62 14.22 2.69
N VAL A 156 -3.29 13.84 1.46
CA VAL A 156 -4.01 14.31 0.25
C VAL A 156 -5.26 13.46 0.01
N TRP A 157 -5.22 12.20 0.43
CA TRP A 157 -6.34 11.29 0.28
C TRP A 157 -6.45 10.36 1.47
N VAL A 158 -7.68 10.02 1.83
CA VAL A 158 -8.03 9.08 2.89
C VAL A 158 -8.97 8.06 2.26
N PRO A 159 -8.61 6.76 2.23
CA PRO A 159 -9.51 5.70 1.78
C PRO A 159 -10.70 5.58 2.71
N VAL A 160 -11.76 4.87 2.30
CA VAL A 160 -12.94 4.66 3.13
C VAL A 160 -12.69 3.61 4.20
N ARG A 161 -11.98 2.54 3.87
CA ARG A 161 -11.70 1.43 4.80
C ARG A 161 -10.50 1.72 5.70
N PRO A 162 -10.54 1.27 6.97
CA PRO A 162 -9.42 1.42 7.91
C PRO A 162 -8.26 0.48 7.58
N GLY A 163 -7.14 0.72 8.25
CA GLY A 163 -5.96 -0.16 8.21
C GLY A 163 -6.29 -1.58 8.67
N GLY A 164 -5.66 -2.57 8.04
CA GLY A 164 -5.94 -3.98 8.28
C GLY A 164 -7.28 -4.48 7.72
N GLU A 165 -8.12 -3.60 7.17
CA GLU A 165 -9.45 -3.94 6.64
C GLU A 165 -9.62 -3.62 5.15
N GLY A 166 -8.54 -3.23 4.46
CA GLY A 166 -8.58 -2.99 3.02
C GLY A 166 -8.17 -1.60 2.55
N ALA A 167 -7.67 -0.73 3.42
CA ALA A 167 -7.19 0.60 3.03
C ALA A 167 -6.14 0.53 1.90
N VAL A 168 -5.18 -0.41 2.02
CA VAL A 168 -4.11 -0.60 1.03
C VAL A 168 -4.67 -1.10 -0.30
N ARG A 169 -5.70 -1.96 -0.28
CA ARG A 169 -6.44 -2.40 -1.46
C ARG A 169 -7.09 -1.22 -2.18
N GLU A 170 -7.68 -0.28 -1.46
CA GLU A 170 -8.26 0.91 -2.08
C GLU A 170 -7.17 1.76 -2.74
N LEU A 171 -6.06 2.02 -2.03
CA LEU A 171 -4.94 2.78 -2.59
C LEU A 171 -4.36 2.15 -3.85
N ILE A 172 -4.07 0.84 -3.81
CA ILE A 172 -3.54 0.13 -4.96
C ILE A 172 -4.56 0.18 -6.11
N THR A 173 -5.84 -0.05 -5.84
CA THR A 173 -6.89 0.00 -6.87
C THR A 173 -6.97 1.40 -7.50
N LEU A 174 -6.94 2.47 -6.69
CA LEU A 174 -6.91 3.85 -7.17
C LEU A 174 -5.70 4.11 -8.08
N VAL A 175 -4.48 3.78 -7.64
CA VAL A 175 -3.25 3.97 -8.42
C VAL A 175 -3.32 3.19 -9.73
N LEU A 176 -3.72 1.92 -9.69
CA LEU A 176 -3.83 1.09 -10.88
C LEU A 176 -4.89 1.64 -11.86
N LYS A 177 -6.06 2.05 -11.38
CA LYS A 177 -7.10 2.62 -12.23
C LYS A 177 -6.69 3.97 -12.84
N ALA A 178 -6.10 4.86 -12.03
CA ALA A 178 -5.59 6.15 -12.50
C ALA A 178 -4.49 5.99 -13.57
N ARG A 179 -3.67 4.93 -13.46
CA ARG A 179 -2.67 4.55 -14.47
C ARG A 179 -3.20 3.70 -15.62
N ARG A 180 -4.49 3.36 -15.60
CA ARG A 180 -5.18 2.47 -16.56
C ARG A 180 -4.62 1.04 -16.63
N LEU A 181 -4.05 0.58 -15.53
CA LEU A 181 -3.42 -0.74 -15.37
C LEU A 181 -4.32 -1.76 -14.66
N TYR A 182 -5.42 -1.33 -14.04
CA TYR A 182 -6.23 -2.20 -13.17
C TYR A 182 -6.83 -3.40 -13.92
N VAL A 183 -7.48 -3.16 -15.07
CA VAL A 183 -8.11 -4.24 -15.85
C VAL A 183 -7.07 -5.28 -16.27
N GLN A 184 -5.92 -4.85 -16.78
CA GLN A 184 -4.82 -5.74 -17.18
C GLN A 184 -4.30 -6.55 -16.00
N ALA A 185 -4.08 -5.91 -14.85
CA ALA A 185 -3.58 -6.58 -13.65
C ALA A 185 -4.54 -7.68 -13.18
N VAL A 186 -5.85 -7.39 -13.15
CA VAL A 186 -6.88 -8.35 -12.74
C VAL A 186 -6.99 -9.50 -13.74
N GLN A 187 -6.98 -9.24 -15.04
CA GLN A 187 -7.04 -10.29 -16.07
C GLN A 187 -5.85 -11.24 -15.97
N ASN A 188 -4.63 -10.70 -15.79
CA ASN A 188 -3.44 -11.54 -15.64
C ASN A 188 -3.49 -12.35 -14.34
N TYR A 189 -3.90 -11.74 -13.23
CA TYR A 189 -4.06 -12.44 -11.95
C TYR A 189 -5.06 -13.59 -12.02
N LEU A 190 -6.20 -13.38 -12.68
CA LEU A 190 -7.21 -14.42 -12.91
C LEU A 190 -6.78 -15.46 -13.94
N GLY A 191 -5.84 -15.14 -14.84
CA GLY A 191 -5.29 -16.13 -15.78
C GLY A 191 -4.35 -17.14 -15.12
N ASP A 192 -3.76 -16.78 -13.98
CA ASP A 192 -2.85 -17.65 -13.20
C ASP A 192 -3.59 -18.58 -12.22
N HIS A 193 -4.91 -18.44 -12.04
CA HIS A 193 -5.72 -19.16 -11.05
C HIS A 193 -6.98 -19.77 -11.65
#